data_AF-A0A430QQD7-F1
#
_entry.id   AF-A0A430QQD7-F1
#
_cell.length_a   1.000
_cell.length_b   1.000
_cell.length_c   1.000
_cell.angle_alpha   90.00
_cell.angle_beta   90.00
_cell.angle_gamma   90.00
#
_symmetry.space_group_name_H-M   'P 1'
#
loop_
_entity.id
_entity.type
_entity.pdbx_description
1 polymer ?
#
loop_
_entity_poly.entity_id
_entity_poly.type
_entity_poly.pdbx_seq_one_letter_code
_entity_poly.pdbx_strand_id
1 'polypeptide(L)'
;MATRCKQDSQASNQQQNVLSSDLSAPEVKENMVIEFSRRTGMNIPFSRQCLEEYEWNANAALTAFETMNSAGKIPPEAFSV
;
A
#
# COMPACT_ATOMS: atom_id res chain seq x y z
N MET A 1 -8.64 -32.70 -36.08
CA MET A 1 -9.75 -32.41 -35.14
C MET A 1 -9.43 -33.07 -33.80
N ALA A 2 -9.46 -32.25 -32.73
CA ALA A 2 -9.48 -32.58 -31.29
C ALA A 2 -8.36 -33.43 -30.65
N THR A 3 -7.49 -32.77 -29.85
CA THR A 3 -7.06 -33.25 -28.53
C THR A 3 -6.85 -32.08 -27.57
N ARG A 4 -7.21 -32.30 -26.30
CA ARG A 4 -7.35 -31.39 -25.17
C ARG A 4 -6.04 -31.15 -24.41
N CYS A 5 -5.84 -29.93 -23.91
CA CYS A 5 -5.07 -29.67 -22.69
C CYS A 5 -5.59 -28.39 -22.00
N LYS A 6 -5.95 -28.56 -20.73
CA LYS A 6 -6.24 -27.52 -19.74
C LYS A 6 -4.95 -27.27 -18.97
N GLN A 7 -4.63 -26.00 -18.66
CA GLN A 7 -3.74 -25.39 -17.64
C GLN A 7 -3.17 -24.12 -18.30
N ASP A 8 -3.26 -22.91 -17.75
CA ASP A 8 -2.89 -22.50 -16.40
C ASP A 8 -3.76 -21.29 -16.00
N SER A 9 -4.63 -21.47 -15.01
CA SER A 9 -4.43 -20.94 -13.65
C SER A 9 -4.28 -19.42 -13.66
N GLN A 10 -5.42 -18.75 -13.60
CA GLN A 10 -5.48 -17.30 -13.42
C GLN A 10 -4.69 -16.91 -12.18
N ALA A 11 -3.76 -15.98 -12.41
CA ALA A 11 -2.87 -15.37 -11.46
C ALA A 11 -3.58 -15.01 -10.14
N SER A 12 -2.97 -15.48 -9.06
CA SER A 12 -2.84 -14.80 -7.78
C SER A 12 -4.11 -14.13 -7.23
N ASN A 13 -4.92 -15.00 -6.64
CA ASN A 13 -5.27 -14.93 -5.22
C ASN A 13 -5.82 -13.59 -4.68
N GLN A 14 -7.14 -13.56 -4.63
CA GLN A 14 -7.99 -12.90 -3.62
C GLN A 14 -7.26 -12.38 -2.36
N GLN A 15 -7.10 -11.06 -2.30
CA GLN A 15 -7.43 -10.24 -1.13
C GLN A 15 -7.59 -8.82 -1.72
N GLN A 16 -8.78 -8.22 -1.75
CA GLN A 16 -9.20 -7.36 -0.65
C GLN A 16 -10.73 -7.42 -0.49
N ASN A 17 -11.08 -8.26 0.46
CA ASN A 17 -12.38 -8.46 1.09
C ASN A 17 -12.78 -7.20 1.88
N VAL A 18 -14.05 -6.81 1.74
CA VAL A 18 -14.91 -5.96 2.57
C VAL A 18 -14.24 -4.99 3.56
N LEU A 19 -14.56 -3.71 3.40
CA LEU A 19 -14.27 -2.65 4.37
C LEU A 19 -15.25 -2.82 5.54
N SER A 20 -14.95 -3.82 6.38
CA SER A 20 -15.69 -4.19 7.58
C SER A 20 -15.66 -3.05 8.59
N SER A 21 -16.87 -2.67 8.99
CA SER A 21 -17.22 -1.43 9.66
C SER A 21 -16.99 -1.46 11.19
N ASP A 22 -16.00 -2.23 11.67
CA ASP A 22 -15.70 -2.37 13.10
C ASP A 22 -14.19 -2.60 13.27
N LEU A 23 -13.40 -1.56 12.98
CA LEU A 23 -11.94 -1.63 13.10
C LEU A 23 -11.54 -0.99 14.42
N SER A 24 -11.03 -1.82 15.34
CA SER A 24 -10.29 -1.33 16.50
C SER A 24 -9.14 -0.43 16.02
N ALA A 25 -8.85 0.66 16.74
CA ALA A 25 -7.83 1.67 16.39
C ALA A 25 -6.50 1.14 15.79
N PRO A 26 -5.92 0.00 16.21
CA PRO A 26 -4.73 -0.55 15.57
C PRO A 26 -4.94 -1.04 14.13
N GLU A 27 -6.09 -1.63 13.79
CA GLU A 27 -6.33 -2.13 12.43
C GLU A 27 -6.61 -1.00 11.44
N VAL A 28 -7.22 0.10 11.89
CA VAL A 28 -7.41 1.31 11.06
C VAL A 28 -6.06 1.84 10.59
N LYS A 29 -5.10 1.89 11.53
CA LYS A 29 -3.73 2.33 11.27
C LYS A 29 -3.06 1.43 10.24
N GLU A 30 -3.04 0.12 10.47
CA GLU A 30 -2.45 -0.84 9.54
C GLU A 30 -3.08 -0.76 8.14
N ASN A 31 -4.41 -0.62 8.05
CA ASN A 31 -5.10 -0.47 6.77
C ASN A 31 -4.71 0.85 6.05
N MET A 32 -4.53 1.95 6.78
CA MET A 32 -4.00 3.19 6.21
C MET A 32 -2.57 3.02 5.69
N VAL A 33 -1.71 2.31 6.43
CA VAL A 33 -0.33 2.02 6.01
C VAL A 33 -0.33 1.21 4.71
N ILE A 34 -1.14 0.15 4.64
CA ILE A 34 -1.23 -0.72 3.46
C ILE A 34 -1.78 0.05 2.25
N GLU A 35 -2.81 0.88 2.44
CA GLU A 35 -3.34 1.72 1.36
C GLU A 35 -2.30 2.74 0.90
N PHE A 36 -1.57 3.37 1.82
CA PHE A 36 -0.54 4.35 1.51
C PHE A 36 0.65 3.72 0.77
N SER A 37 1.11 2.54 1.22
CA SER A 37 2.17 1.77 0.57
C SER A 37 1.77 1.39 -0.85
N ARG A 38 0.53 0.96 -1.06
CA ARG A 38 0.00 0.61 -2.38
C ARG A 38 -0.08 1.81 -3.32
N ARG A 39 -0.44 2.99 -2.81
CA ARG A 39 -0.54 4.23 -3.60
C ARG A 39 0.82 4.81 -3.98
N THR A 40 1.75 4.81 -3.04
CA THR A 40 3.07 5.43 -3.21
C THR A 40 4.11 4.47 -3.79
N GLY A 41 3.87 3.16 -3.69
CA GLY A 41 4.85 2.13 -4.00
C GLY A 41 5.94 1.99 -2.93
N MET A 42 5.83 2.69 -1.80
CA MET A 42 6.76 2.55 -0.69
C MET A 42 6.48 1.29 0.14
N ASN A 43 7.44 0.91 0.95
CA ASN A 43 7.37 -0.20 1.88
C ASN A 43 6.51 0.16 3.13
N ILE A 44 6.05 -0.88 3.84
CA ILE A 44 5.16 -0.76 5.00
C ILE A 44 5.77 0.07 6.15
N PRO A 45 6.98 -0.24 6.68
CA PRO A 45 7.57 0.56 7.75
C PRO A 45 7.84 2.02 7.38
N PHE A 46 8.15 2.34 6.12
CA PHE A 46 8.24 3.74 5.67
C PHE A 46 6.88 4.42 5.60
N SER A 47 5.89 3.73 5.03
CA SER A 47 4.51 4.22 4.94
C SER A 47 3.93 4.52 6.33
N ARG A 48 4.22 3.67 7.32
CA ARG A 48 3.80 3.87 8.71
C ARG A 48 4.47 5.09 9.34
N GLN A 49 5.79 5.21 9.20
CA GLN A 49 6.53 6.36 9.73
C GLN A 49 6.03 7.68 9.12
N CYS A 50 5.82 7.73 7.80
CA CYS A 50 5.24 8.90 7.16
C CYS A 50 3.86 9.23 7.77
N LEU A 51 2.96 8.24 7.83
CA LEU A 51 1.64 8.48 8.41
C LEU A 51 1.73 8.96 9.87
N GLU A 52 2.58 8.36 10.71
CA GLU A 52 2.78 8.79 12.09
C GLU A 52 3.27 10.23 12.21
N GLU A 53 4.23 10.65 11.38
CA GLU A 53 4.77 12.01 11.39
C GLU A 53 3.77 13.07 10.90
N TYR A 54 2.84 12.66 10.04
CA TYR A 54 1.70 13.49 9.61
C TYR A 54 0.44 13.27 10.45
N GLU A 55 0.56 12.81 11.70
CA GLU A 55 -0.56 12.60 12.64
C GLU A 55 -1.67 11.67 12.07
N TRP A 56 -1.25 10.64 11.33
CA TRP A 56 -2.11 9.73 10.58
C TRP A 56 -2.98 10.42 9.52
N ASN A 57 -2.55 11.58 9.02
CA ASN A 57 -3.25 12.30 7.96
C ASN A 57 -2.78 11.83 6.57
N ALA A 58 -3.49 10.86 5.99
CA ALA A 58 -3.14 10.31 4.68
C ALA A 58 -3.10 11.36 3.56
N ASN A 59 -3.92 12.42 3.64
CA ASN A 59 -3.93 13.46 2.62
C ASN A 59 -2.67 14.33 2.71
N ALA A 60 -2.32 14.79 3.92
CA ALA A 60 -1.09 15.56 4.14
C ALA A 60 0.15 14.73 3.82
N ALA A 61 0.18 13.46 4.24
CA ALA A 61 1.26 12.53 3.95
C ALA A 61 1.43 12.29 2.45
N LEU A 62 0.33 12.15 1.69
CA LEU A 62 0.39 11.97 0.23
C LEU A 62 0.95 13.22 -0.46
N THR A 63 0.43 14.41 -0.14
CA THR A 63 0.93 15.66 -0.73
C THR A 63 2.41 15.88 -0.43
N ALA A 64 2.85 15.60 0.80
CA ALA A 64 4.25 15.69 1.18
C ALA A 64 5.10 14.63 0.47
N PHE A 65 4.61 13.41 0.36
CA PHE A 65 5.25 12.34 -0.41
C PHE A 65 5.42 12.74 -1.87
N GLU A 66 4.39 13.24 -2.56
CA GLU A 66 4.46 13.66 -3.96
C GLU A 66 5.52 14.76 -4.17
N THR A 67 5.58 15.70 -3.23
CA THR A 67 6.58 16.78 -3.24
C THR A 67 7.99 16.23 -3.05
N MET A 68 8.20 15.33 -2.09
CA MET A 68 9.51 14.71 -1.84
C MET A 68 9.93 13.75 -2.95
N ASN A 69 9.00 13.01 -3.53
CA ASN A 69 9.21 12.09 -4.64
C ASN A 69 9.62 12.85 -5.91
N SER A 70 8.89 13.94 -6.22
CA SER A 70 9.24 14.82 -7.35
C SER A 70 10.58 15.54 -7.15
N ALA A 71 10.94 15.83 -5.90
CA ALA A 71 12.24 16.38 -5.54
C ALA A 71 13.37 15.33 -5.49
N GLY A 72 13.07 14.04 -5.69
CA GLY A 72 14.04 12.95 -5.60
C GLY A 72 14.64 12.78 -4.20
N LYS A 73 13.93 13.23 -3.15
CA LYS A 73 14.40 13.19 -1.75
C LYS A 73 14.06 11.89 -1.03
N ILE A 74 13.21 11.05 -1.62
CA ILE A 74 12.79 9.79 -0.99
C ILE A 74 13.86 8.72 -1.28
N PRO A 75 14.42 8.11 -0.23
CA PRO A 75 15.48 7.12 -0.41
C PRO A 75 14.95 5.89 -1.16
N PRO A 76 15.77 5.23 -2.01
CA PRO A 76 15.38 4.02 -2.72
C PRO A 76 15.04 2.86 -1.78
N GLU A 77 15.58 2.88 -0.55
CA GLU A 77 15.23 1.94 0.52
C GLU A 77 13.73 1.99 0.86
N ALA A 78 13.09 3.15 0.72
CA ALA A 78 11.66 3.28 0.93
C ALA A 78 10.84 2.56 -0.13
N PHE A 79 11.39 2.28 -1.31
CA PHE A 79 10.72 1.57 -2.41
C PHE A 79 11.20 0.12 -2.56
N SER A 80 12.09 -0.35 -1.69
CA SER A 80 12.45 -1.77 -1.62
C SER A 80 11.35 -2.54 -0.90
N VAL A 81 10.51 -3.19 -1.71
CA VAL A 81 9.50 -4.17 -1.29
C VAL A 81 10.13 -5.54 -1.06
#